data_AF-A0A4R6Z4L2-F1
#
_entry.id   AF-A0A4R6Z4L2-F1
#
_cell.length_a   1.000
_cell.length_b   1.000
_cell.length_c   1.000
_cell.angle_alpha   90.00
_cell.angle_beta   90.00
_cell.angle_gamma   90.00
#
_symmetry.space_group_name_H-M   'P 1'
#
loop_
_entity.id
_entity.type
_entity.pdbx_description
1 polymer ?
#
loop_
_entity_poly.entity_id
_entity_poly.type
_entity_poly.pdbx_seq_one_letter_code
_entity_poly.pdbx_strand_id
1 'polypeptide(L)'
;MAILILGKSACALCGEVIVTEHELVATSHFISDPSHPLWRYSDAAMHCDCFQRWPHREEFVAEYNRIIGQIVWGNGSQHTMRADGTVTTAQA
;
A
#
# COMPACT_ATOMS: atom_id res chain seq x y z
N MET A 1 -6.58 -4.12 8.34
CA MET A 1 -5.27 -3.63 8.76
C MET A 1 -4.43 -4.83 9.13
N ALA A 2 -3.53 -5.26 8.25
CA ALA A 2 -2.57 -6.29 8.59
C ALA A 2 -1.59 -5.76 9.65
N ILE A 3 -1.37 -6.53 10.71
CA ILE A 3 -0.32 -6.25 11.69
C ILE A 3 1.01 -6.60 11.03
N LEU A 4 1.87 -5.59 10.85
CA LEU A 4 3.25 -5.80 10.42
C LEU A 4 4.11 -6.16 11.62
N ILE A 5 4.64 -7.39 11.65
CA ILE A 5 5.61 -7.85 12.63
C ILE A 5 6.94 -8.05 11.91
N LEU A 6 7.87 -7.12 12.10
CA LEU A 6 9.22 -7.23 11.53
C LEU A 6 9.89 -8.53 11.98
N GLY A 7 10.54 -9.22 11.05
CA GLY A 7 11.14 -10.54 11.27
C GLY A 7 10.14 -11.71 11.25
N LYS A 8 8.85 -11.47 11.00
CA LYS A 8 7.81 -12.53 10.90
C LYS A 8 6.84 -12.35 9.74
N SER A 9 6.43 -11.13 9.43
CA SER A 9 5.54 -10.84 8.30
C SER A 9 6.28 -11.01 6.98
N ALA A 10 5.63 -11.66 6.03
CA ALA A 10 6.15 -11.84 4.68
C ALA A 10 5.71 -10.71 3.75
N CYS A 11 6.58 -10.33 2.81
CA CYS A 11 6.25 -9.47 1.69
C CYS A 11 5.19 -10.15 0.80
N ALA A 12 4.09 -9.45 0.52
CA ALA A 12 3.00 -10.03 -0.27
C ALA A 12 3.36 -10.33 -1.74
N LEU A 13 4.46 -9.76 -2.25
CA LEU A 13 4.92 -9.91 -3.63
C LEU A 13 5.94 -11.03 -3.81
N CYS A 14 6.95 -11.11 -2.94
CA CYS A 14 8.02 -12.11 -3.07
C CYS A 14 7.94 -13.25 -2.05
N GLY A 15 7.14 -13.13 -0.98
CA GLY A 15 7.01 -14.14 0.07
C GLY A 15 8.13 -14.13 1.12
N GLU A 16 9.19 -13.36 0.91
CA GLU A 16 10.30 -13.24 1.87
C GLU A 16 9.93 -12.42 3.10
N VAL A 17 10.54 -12.74 4.23
CA VAL A 17 10.31 -12.05 5.50
C VAL A 17 10.81 -10.60 5.43
N ILE A 18 9.95 -9.68 5.87
CA ILE A 18 10.30 -8.27 6.02
C ILE A 18 11.09 -8.08 7.30
N VAL A 19 12.29 -7.49 7.21
CA VAL A 19 13.14 -7.13 8.35
C VAL A 19 13.29 -5.60 8.46
N THR A 20 13.81 -5.12 9.59
CA THR A 20 13.88 -3.69 9.96
C THR A 20 14.67 -2.83 8.97
N GLU A 21 15.61 -3.41 8.23
CA GLU A 21 16.48 -2.69 7.30
C GLU A 21 15.80 -2.42 5.94
N HIS A 22 14.64 -3.02 5.68
CA HIS A 22 13.93 -2.85 4.41
C HIS A 22 13.01 -1.62 4.46
N GLU A 23 13.05 -0.80 3.42
CA GLU A 23 11.98 0.16 3.13
C GLU A 23 10.71 -0.59 2.69
N LEU A 24 9.56 -0.08 3.09
CA LEU A 24 8.29 -0.77 2.94
C LEU A 24 7.21 0.11 2.33
N VAL A 25 6.38 -0.54 1.52
CA VAL A 25 5.08 -0.03 1.10
C VAL A 25 4.04 -0.83 1.86
N ALA A 26 3.20 -0.14 2.62
CA ALA A 26 2.10 -0.74 3.36
C ALA A 26 0.89 0.18 3.33
N THR A 27 -0.27 -0.41 3.09
CA THR A 27 -1.56 0.30 3.11
C THR A 27 -2.51 -0.39 4.08
N SER A 28 -3.41 0.38 4.69
CA SER A 28 -4.62 -0.19 5.25
C SER A 28 -5.50 -0.70 4.12
N HIS A 29 -6.26 -1.77 4.37
CA HIS A 29 -7.27 -2.28 3.46
C HIS A 29 -8.11 -1.15 2.83
N PHE A 30 -8.08 -1.03 1.51
CA PHE A 30 -8.83 0.00 0.79
C PHE A 30 -9.68 -0.51 -0.37
N ILE A 31 -9.45 -1.74 -0.85
CA ILE A 31 -10.27 -2.36 -1.90
C ILE A 31 -11.32 -3.23 -1.24
N SER A 32 -12.60 -2.86 -1.30
CA SER A 32 -13.67 -3.59 -0.61
C SER A 32 -14.13 -4.86 -1.34
N ASP A 33 -13.97 -4.94 -2.66
CA ASP A 33 -14.40 -6.06 -3.48
C ASP A 33 -13.35 -7.21 -3.46
N PRO A 34 -13.67 -8.38 -2.87
CA PRO A 34 -12.76 -9.52 -2.81
C PRO A 34 -12.43 -10.15 -4.16
N SER A 35 -13.25 -9.90 -5.19
CA SER A 35 -13.01 -10.40 -6.54
C SER A 35 -11.99 -9.55 -7.31
N HIS A 36 -11.67 -8.36 -6.81
CA HIS A 36 -10.70 -7.47 -7.45
C HIS A 36 -9.30 -8.10 -7.43
N PRO A 37 -8.56 -8.16 -8.56
CA PRO A 37 -7.24 -8.80 -8.63
C PRO A 37 -6.23 -8.27 -7.60
N LEU A 38 -6.34 -6.98 -7.28
CA LEU A 38 -5.46 -6.30 -6.32
C LEU A 38 -5.92 -6.40 -4.85
N TRP A 39 -7.07 -7.01 -4.57
CA TRP A 39 -7.67 -7.03 -3.23
C TRP A 39 -6.71 -7.55 -2.17
N ARG A 40 -6.04 -8.68 -2.43
CA ARG A 40 -5.08 -9.32 -1.51
C ARG A 40 -3.85 -8.45 -1.17
N TYR A 41 -3.58 -7.43 -1.97
CA TYR A 41 -2.43 -6.54 -1.82
C TYR A 41 -2.80 -5.25 -1.09
N SER A 42 -4.10 -4.93 -1.03
CA SER A 42 -4.60 -3.67 -0.46
C SER A 42 -4.50 -3.56 1.07
N ASP A 43 -4.30 -4.69 1.76
CA ASP A 43 -4.07 -4.75 3.22
C ASP A 43 -2.81 -5.59 3.52
N ALA A 44 -1.71 -5.27 2.85
CA ALA A 44 -0.48 -6.02 2.99
C ALA A 44 0.75 -5.12 3.00
N ALA A 45 1.86 -5.67 3.50
CA ALA A 45 3.17 -5.03 3.44
C ALA A 45 4.00 -5.65 2.31
N MET A 46 4.81 -4.81 1.67
CA MET A 46 5.68 -5.18 0.56
C MET A 46 7.02 -4.47 0.73
N HIS A 47 8.11 -5.10 0.31
CA HIS A 47 9.37 -4.39 0.13
C HIS A 47 9.20 -3.29 -0.93
N CYS A 48 9.79 -2.12 -0.69
CA CYS A 48 9.83 -1.02 -1.65
C CYS A 48 10.36 -1.50 -3.01
N ASP A 49 11.47 -2.24 -3.03
CA ASP A 49 12.05 -2.77 -4.28
C ASP A 49 11.14 -3.78 -5.01
N CYS A 50 10.37 -4.57 -4.26
CA CYS A 50 9.40 -5.48 -4.86
C CYS A 50 8.25 -4.69 -5.49
N PHE A 51 7.74 -3.68 -4.77
CA PHE A 51 6.68 -2.80 -5.26
C PHE A 51 7.11 -2.04 -6.53
N GLN A 52 8.33 -1.49 -6.55
CA GLN A 52 8.83 -0.74 -7.71
C GLN A 52 8.96 -1.59 -8.98
N ARG A 53 9.24 -2.90 -8.83
CA ARG A 53 9.37 -3.85 -9.94
C ARG A 53 8.06 -4.58 -10.28
N TRP A 54 7.01 -4.36 -9.51
CA TRP A 54 5.75 -5.07 -9.65
C TRP A 54 4.98 -4.58 -10.89
N PRO A 55 4.58 -5.45 -11.83
CA PRO A 55 3.87 -5.03 -13.04
C PRO A 55 2.56 -4.29 -12.78
N HIS A 56 1.89 -4.55 -11.66
CA HIS A 56 0.63 -3.90 -11.29
C HIS A 56 0.80 -2.65 -10.40
N ARG A 57 2.04 -2.18 -10.21
CA ARG A 57 2.34 -1.00 -9.39
C ARG A 57 1.49 0.22 -9.78
N GLU A 58 1.45 0.53 -11.07
CA GLU A 58 0.74 1.72 -11.58
C GLU A 58 -0.77 1.59 -11.37
N GLU A 59 -1.33 0.41 -11.62
CA GLU A 59 -2.74 0.09 -11.37
C GLU A 59 -3.08 0.22 -9.88
N PHE A 60 -2.21 -0.28 -9.00
CA PHE A 60 -2.39 -0.19 -7.55
C PHE A 60 -2.36 1.25 -7.04
N VAL A 61 -1.39 2.06 -7.50
CA VAL A 61 -1.29 3.48 -7.14
C VAL A 61 -2.53 4.25 -7.63
N ALA A 62 -2.96 3.99 -8.86
CA ALA A 62 -4.16 4.61 -9.43
C ALA A 62 -5.40 4.26 -8.60
N GLU A 63 -5.56 2.99 -8.23
CA GLU A 63 -6.72 2.52 -7.46
C GLU A 63 -6.72 3.07 -6.03
N TYR A 64 -5.56 3.15 -5.38
CA TYR A 64 -5.41 3.81 -4.09
C TYR A 64 -5.83 5.28 -4.16
N ASN A 65 -5.33 6.02 -5.15
CA ASN A 65 -5.65 7.44 -5.30
C ASN A 65 -7.10 7.68 -5.71
N ARG A 66 -7.72 6.74 -6.43
CA ARG A 66 -9.15 6.78 -6.79
C ARG A 66 -10.05 6.57 -5.57
N ILE A 67 -9.66 5.68 -4.64
CA ILE A 67 -10.48 5.33 -3.47
C ILE A 67 -10.13 6.21 -2.27
N ILE A 68 -8.89 6.09 -1.77
CA ILE A 68 -8.42 6.78 -0.57
C ILE A 68 -8.12 8.24 -0.87
N GLY A 69 -7.54 8.52 -2.05
CA GLY A 69 -7.22 9.87 -2.47
C GLY A 69 -8.42 10.77 -2.70
N GLN A 70 -9.66 10.32 -2.57
CA GLN A 70 -10.85 11.17 -2.60
C GLN A 70 -11.39 11.50 -1.20
N ILE A 71 -10.79 10.93 -0.15
CA ILE A 71 -11.24 11.10 1.24
C ILE A 71 -10.54 12.31 1.85
N VAL A 72 -11.34 13.29 2.31
CA VAL A 72 -10.89 14.33 3.22
C VAL A 72 -11.15 13.85 4.64
N TRP A 73 -10.07 13.63 5.38
CA TRP A 73 -10.11 13.15 6.75
C TRP A 73 -10.59 14.27 7.70
N GLY A 74 -11.07 13.91 8.90
CA GLY A 74 -11.68 14.87 9.84
C GLY A 74 -10.75 16.01 10.31
N ASN A 75 -9.45 15.92 10.04
CA ASN A 75 -8.45 16.95 10.25
C ASN A 75 -8.16 17.82 9.00
N GLY A 76 -8.96 17.69 7.94
CA GLY A 76 -8.79 18.39 6.67
C GLY A 76 -7.68 17.83 5.78
N SER A 77 -7.05 16.71 6.15
CA SER A 77 -5.99 16.13 5.33
C SER A 77 -6.52 15.18 4.27
N GLN A 78 -5.74 14.94 3.22
CA GLN A 78 -6.01 14.00 2.14
C GLN A 78 -4.75 13.16 1.89
N HIS A 79 -4.93 11.87 1.60
CA HIS A 79 -3.81 10.94 1.41
C HIS A 79 -3.67 10.55 -0.06
N THR A 80 -2.47 10.73 -0.61
CA THR A 80 -2.16 10.37 -2.00
C THR A 80 -0.90 9.52 -2.03
N MET A 81 -0.95 8.41 -2.76
CA MET A 81 0.19 7.54 -3.02
C MET A 81 0.96 8.01 -4.26
N ARG A 82 2.29 8.10 -4.13
CA ARG A 82 3.22 8.37 -5.23
C ARG A 82 3.56 7.08 -5.99
N ALA A 83 4.20 7.24 -7.15
CA ALA A 83 4.61 6.12 -8.00
C ALA A 83 5.56 5.12 -7.31
N ASP A 84 6.34 5.58 -6.32
CA ASP A 84 7.24 4.75 -5.52
C ASP A 84 6.54 3.99 -4.37
N GLY A 85 5.24 4.22 -4.16
CA GLY A 85 4.45 3.62 -3.09
C GLY A 85 4.41 4.45 -1.80
N THR A 86 5.10 5.58 -1.74
CA THR A 86 5.06 6.50 -0.60
C THR A 86 3.69 7.17 -0.51
N VAL A 87 3.03 7.03 0.63
CA VAL A 87 1.79 7.78 0.92
C VAL A 87 2.15 9.13 1.50
N THR A 88 1.63 10.19 0.87
CA THR A 88 1.79 11.57 1.30
C THR A 88 0.48 12.14 1.79
N THR A 89 0.58 13.01 2.80
CA THR A 89 -0.56 13.71 3.37
C THR A 89 -0.50 15.17 2.95
N ALA A 90 -1.55 15.65 2.28
CA ALA A 90 -1.73 17.05 1.91
C ALA A 90 -2.91 17.65 2.68
N GLN A 91 -2.98 18.99 2.78
CA GLN A 91 -4.17 19.70 3.21
C GLN A 91 -5.10 19.86 1.99
N ALA A 92 -6.39 19.53 2.16
CA ALA A 92 -7.41 19.66 1.10
C ALA A 92 -7.94 21.10 0.98
#